data_AF-A0A257QA27-F1
#
_entry.id   AF-A0A257QA27-F1
#
_cell.length_a   1.000
_cell.length_b   1.000
_cell.length_c   1.000
_cell.angle_alpha   90.00
_cell.angle_beta   90.00
_cell.angle_gamma   90.00
#
_symmetry.space_group_name_H-M   'P 1'
#
loop_
_entity.id
_entity.type
_entity.pdbx_description
1 polymer ?
#
loop_
_entity_poly.entity_id
_entity_poly.type
_entity_poly.pdbx_seq_one_letter_code
_entity_poly.pdbx_strand_id
1 'polypeptide(L)'
;MTFLNDYLGTPPSDPRATAIEITPRAFYVAEHSAPAKHRFAFGYHIKITNRGAEPVQLIDRHWHIDQGNGCIHEVQGEGVI
;
A
#
# COMPACT_ATOMS: atom_id res chain seq x y z
N MET A 1 -9.67 6.56 -17.04
CA MET A 1 -8.30 6.96 -16.67
C MET A 1 -8.39 7.85 -15.43
N THR A 2 -8.94 7.31 -14.34
CA THR A 2 -9.41 8.12 -13.18
C THR A 2 -9.23 7.39 -11.85
N PHE A 3 -8.35 6.40 -11.76
CA PHE A 3 -8.16 5.62 -10.53
C PHE A 3 -6.97 6.08 -9.67
N LEU A 4 -6.15 7.02 -10.17
CA LEU A 4 -4.95 7.48 -9.44
C LEU A 4 -5.17 8.77 -8.65
N ASN A 5 -6.20 9.56 -8.96
CA ASN A 5 -6.37 10.90 -8.40
C ASN A 5 -7.10 10.91 -7.05
N ASP A 6 -7.90 9.88 -6.76
CA ASP A 6 -8.69 9.80 -5.52
C ASP A 6 -7.86 9.31 -4.31
N TYR A 7 -6.64 8.80 -4.54
CA TYR A 7 -5.71 8.35 -3.49
C TYR A 7 -4.56 9.33 -3.20
N LEU A 8 -4.45 10.40 -3.99
CA LEU A 8 -3.73 11.58 -3.54
C LEU A 8 -4.65 12.28 -2.53
N GLY A 9 -4.77 11.69 -1.34
CA GLY A 9 -5.52 12.29 -0.24
C GLY A 9 -5.12 13.74 -0.04
N THR A 10 -5.97 14.50 0.65
CA THR A 10 -5.61 15.85 1.09
C THR A 10 -4.22 15.78 1.71
N PRO A 11 -3.25 16.61 1.26
CA PRO A 11 -1.89 16.53 1.79
C PRO A 11 -1.99 16.60 3.32
N PRO A 12 -1.26 15.75 4.04
CA PRO A 12 -1.44 15.64 5.46
C PRO A 12 -1.27 17.01 6.11
N SER A 13 -2.22 17.40 6.93
CA SER A 13 -2.20 18.68 7.64
C SER A 13 -1.07 18.74 8.68
N ASP A 14 -0.58 17.59 9.14
CA ASP A 14 0.61 17.48 9.97
C ASP A 14 1.89 17.46 9.09
N PRO A 15 2.77 18.47 9.18
CA PRO A 15 4.04 18.49 8.45
C PRO A 15 5.01 17.36 8.85
N ARG A 16 4.76 16.63 9.93
CA ARG A 16 5.54 15.42 10.25
C ARG A 16 5.23 14.27 9.30
N ALA A 17 4.02 14.20 8.76
CA ALA A 17 3.64 13.13 7.84
C ALA A 17 4.32 13.26 6.47
N THR A 18 4.72 14.47 6.05
CA THR A 18 5.55 14.65 4.85
C THR A 18 7.00 14.22 5.06
N ALA A 19 7.44 14.00 6.30
CA ALA A 19 8.77 13.50 6.61
C ALA A 19 8.88 11.96 6.49
N ILE A 20 7.76 11.24 6.37
CA ILE A 20 7.76 9.79 6.20
C ILE A 20 7.64 9.47 4.71
N GLU A 21 8.71 8.92 4.15
CA GLU A 21 8.71 8.45 2.77
C GLU A 21 8.31 6.97 2.70
N ILE A 22 7.34 6.68 1.85
CA ILE A 22 6.87 5.33 1.57
C ILE A 22 7.23 4.96 0.13
N THR A 23 8.02 3.91 -0.05
CA THR A 23 8.39 3.38 -1.37
C THR A 23 7.79 1.98 -1.56
N PRO A 24 6.63 1.86 -2.23
CA PRO A 24 6.03 0.56 -2.51
C PRO A 24 6.63 -0.08 -3.77
N ARG A 25 6.82 -1.40 -3.73
CA ARG A 25 7.17 -2.22 -4.90
C ARG A 25 6.34 -3.50 -4.91
N ALA A 26 5.42 -3.62 -5.87
CA ALA A 26 4.70 -4.86 -6.14
C ALA A 26 5.46 -5.77 -7.12
N PHE A 27 5.27 -7.08 -7.00
CA PHE A 27 5.81 -8.06 -7.94
C PHE A 27 4.90 -9.28 -8.06
N TYR A 28 4.86 -9.87 -9.25
CA TYR A 28 4.07 -11.07 -9.53
C TYR A 28 4.78 -12.33 -9.00
N VAL A 29 4.03 -13.22 -8.34
CA VAL A 29 4.53 -14.48 -7.78
C VAL A 29 4.02 -15.64 -8.62
N ALA A 30 4.82 -16.03 -9.61
CA ALA A 30 4.42 -17.04 -10.60
C ALA A 30 4.10 -18.40 -9.97
N GLU A 31 4.88 -18.83 -8.97
CA GLU A 31 4.74 -20.11 -8.28
C GLU A 31 3.40 -20.26 -7.55
N HIS A 32 2.82 -19.16 -7.09
CA HIS A 32 1.53 -19.12 -6.39
C HIS A 32 0.36 -18.73 -7.31
N SER A 33 0.62 -18.61 -8.61
CA SER A 33 -0.37 -18.16 -9.60
C SER A 33 -0.80 -19.28 -10.53
N ALA A 34 -2.03 -19.16 -11.05
CA ALA A 34 -2.55 -20.04 -12.09
C ALA A 34 -3.32 -19.20 -13.13
N PRO A 35 -2.62 -18.56 -14.10
CA PRO A 35 -3.23 -17.65 -15.08
C PRO A 35 -4.33 -18.31 -15.92
N ALA A 36 -4.16 -19.57 -16.31
CA ALA A 36 -5.18 -20.34 -17.03
C ALA A 36 -6.49 -20.55 -16.25
N LYS A 37 -6.47 -20.34 -14.93
CA LYS A 37 -7.62 -20.40 -14.02
C LYS A 37 -8.02 -19.01 -13.50
N HIS A 38 -7.51 -17.94 -14.11
CA HIS A 38 -7.70 -16.55 -13.68
C HIS A 38 -7.33 -16.29 -12.21
N ARG A 39 -6.29 -16.95 -11.70
CA ARG A 39 -5.76 -16.71 -10.35
C ARG A 39 -4.35 -16.13 -10.42
N PHE A 40 -4.15 -14.99 -9.78
CA PHE A 40 -2.90 -14.25 -9.80
C PHE A 40 -2.50 -13.89 -8.37
N ALA A 41 -1.27 -14.22 -8.00
CA ALA A 41 -0.68 -13.88 -6.73
C ALA A 41 0.36 -12.76 -6.92
N PHE A 42 0.33 -11.78 -6.04
CA PHE A 42 1.28 -10.68 -6.00
C PHE A 42 1.86 -10.56 -4.59
N GLY A 43 3.17 -10.33 -4.52
CA GLY A 43 3.86 -9.92 -3.31
C GLY A 43 4.15 -8.42 -3.37
N TYR A 44 4.50 -7.85 -2.22
CA TYR A 44 4.91 -6.46 -2.12
C TYR A 44 6.10 -6.30 -1.18
N HIS A 45 6.93 -5.29 -1.46
CA HIS A 45 7.95 -4.79 -0.56
C HIS A 45 7.64 -3.31 -0.30
N ILE A 46 7.34 -2.96 0.96
CA ILE A 46 7.09 -1.58 1.37
C ILE A 46 8.28 -1.11 2.18
N LYS A 47 9.02 -0.12 1.66
CA LYS A 47 10.06 0.55 2.42
C LYS A 47 9.47 1.81 3.06
N ILE A 48 9.56 1.90 4.38
CA ILE A 48 9.14 3.07 5.16
C ILE A 48 10.41 3.74 5.69
N THR A 49 10.62 5.02 5.36
CA THR A 49 11.80 5.78 5.78
C THR A 49 11.35 7.03 6.52
N ASN A 50 11.69 7.14 7.80
CA ASN A 50 11.54 8.40 8.54
C ASN A 50 12.70 9.34 8.20
N ARG A 51 12.40 10.47 7.56
CA ARG A 51 13.35 11.56 7.27
C ARG A 51 13.20 12.75 8.24
N GLY A 52 12.32 12.62 9.23
CA GLY A 52 12.10 13.61 10.27
C GLY A 52 13.16 13.53 11.36
N ALA A 53 13.21 14.57 12.20
CA ALA A 53 14.11 14.62 13.35
C ALA A 53 13.60 13.80 14.55
N GLU A 54 12.29 13.57 14.63
CA GLU A 54 11.66 12.89 15.75
C GLU A 54 11.42 11.40 15.45
N PRO A 55 11.54 10.50 16.44
CA PRO A 55 11.14 9.12 16.29
C PRO A 55 9.62 9.02 16.05
N VAL A 56 9.22 8.07 15.23
CA VAL A 56 7.81 7.78 14.95
C VAL A 56 7.52 6.30 15.12
N GLN A 57 6.26 5.98 15.37
CA GLN A 57 5.78 4.61 15.47
C GLN A 57 4.71 4.39 14.40
N LEU A 58 4.83 3.30 13.66
CA LEU A 58 3.76 2.81 12.81
C LEU A 58 2.73 2.10 13.69
N ILE A 59 1.51 2.64 13.73
CA ILE A 59 0.43 2.13 14.59
C ILE A 59 -0.43 1.14 13.82
N ASP A 60 -0.93 1.55 12.66
CA ASP A 60 -1.84 0.78 11.84
C ASP A 60 -1.46 0.83 10.35
N ARG A 61 -2.06 -0.09 9.60
CA ARG A 61 -2.05 -0.06 8.14
C ARG A 61 -3.45 -0.31 7.62
N HIS A 62 -3.81 0.43 6.58
CA HIS A 62 -5.03 0.22 5.82
C HIS A 62 -4.67 0.03 4.35
N TRP A 63 -5.02 -1.14 3.80
CA TRP A 63 -4.88 -1.44 2.39
C TRP A 63 -6.23 -1.37 1.71
N HIS A 64 -6.27 -0.67 0.59
CA HIS A 64 -7.40 -0.66 -0.33
C HIS A 64 -6.96 -1.28 -1.64
N ILE A 65 -7.43 -2.49 -1.93
CA ILE A 65 -6.98 -3.31 -3.08
C ILE A 65 -8.12 -3.43 -4.08
N ASP A 66 -7.97 -2.79 -5.25
CA ASP A 66 -8.90 -2.99 -6.37
C ASP A 66 -8.53 -4.27 -7.14
N GLN A 67 -9.50 -5.16 -7.32
CA GLN A 67 -9.31 -6.42 -8.05
C GLN A 67 -9.41 -6.24 -9.59
N GLY A 68 -9.61 -5.02 -10.09
CA GLY A 68 -9.70 -4.68 -11.50
C GLY A 68 -11.07 -4.97 -12.13
N ASN A 69 -12.00 -5.55 -11.37
CA ASN A 69 -13.40 -5.80 -11.75
C ASN A 69 -14.39 -4.87 -11.02
N GLY A 70 -13.90 -3.82 -10.36
CA GLY A 70 -14.68 -2.92 -9.52
C GLY A 70 -14.96 -3.47 -8.12
N CYS A 71 -14.47 -4.66 -7.77
CA CYS A 71 -14.48 -5.14 -6.39
C CYS A 71 -13.27 -4.61 -5.65
N ILE A 72 -13.55 -3.94 -4.54
CA ILE A 72 -12.56 -3.43 -3.60
C ILE A 72 -12.45 -4.43 -2.45
N HIS A 73 -11.22 -4.76 -2.08
CA HIS A 73 -10.91 -5.50 -0.87
C HIS A 73 -10.13 -4.59 0.08
N GLU A 74 -10.70 -4.35 1.26
CA GLU A 74 -10.04 -3.62 2.33
C GLU A 74 -9.39 -4.59 3.30
N VAL A 75 -8.13 -4.32 3.64
CA VAL A 75 -7.41 -5.08 4.68
C VAL A 75 -6.91 -4.09 5.72
N GLN A 76 -7.38 -4.25 6.95
CA GLN A 76 -6.90 -3.52 8.12
C GLN A 76 -6.08 -4.44 9.01
N GLY A 77 -5.00 -3.91 9.59
CA GLY A 77 -4.19 -4.66 10.55
C GLY A 77 -3.34 -3.74 11.42
N GLU A 78 -3.07 -4.20 12.64
CA GLU A 78 -2.17 -3.52 13.57
C GLU A 78 -0.71 -3.74 13.15
N GLY A 79 0.12 -2.69 13.24
CA GLY A 79 1.56 -2.74 12.93
C GLY A 79 1.90 -3.11 11.48
N VAL A 80 3.09 -3.68 11.28
CA VAL A 80 3.55 -4.28 10.01
C VAL A 80 4.33 -5.58 10.31
N ILE A 81 4.30 -6.52 9.37
CA ILE A 81 5.08 -7.77 9.40
C ILE A 81 6.36 -7.61 8.57
#